data_AF-A0A2Z4FIG1-F1
#
_entry.id   AF-A0A2Z4FIG1-F1
#
_cell.length_a   1.000
_cell.length_b   1.000
_cell.length_c   1.000
_cell.angle_alpha   90.00
_cell.angle_beta   90.00
_cell.angle_gamma   90.00
#
_symmetry.space_group_name_H-M   'P 1'
#
loop_
_entity.id
_entity.type
_entity.pdbx_description
1 polymer ?
#
loop_
_entity_poly.entity_id
_entity_poly.type
_entity_poly.pdbx_seq_one_letter_code
_entity_poly.pdbx_strand_id
1 'polypeptide(L)'
;MPFYAPQRILISGLLLLSIALLSGCKSRAEAPTDAASASVSTQFSAREMQLIAGLTPLGPPPGDETNAYVDDPRAAQLGQFLFFDTRLSANQEVSCATCHQPSHGFSAPTRLGDGLGKTPRHTPSLLNTAYHPWFDWDGRVDSIWAQAFGPLESPVEMGFSRTQLAHLMAEDAELRQAYEALFGAMPDLSDSARFPDVAHPTPETPDAPAHIAWQKMQPEDQDTVNRIASNTTKAIAAYVTRLVQGDAPFDRFVAQLNAQGESTTDEEILSPEAQRGLKLFVGKAGCIRCHVGPNFSDDSFHNLGLGPRDWLEPANPGRYKGVQQIKQNIFNSAGVYSDSRDGKKSKWLYYLHQTSEDHGQFKTPTLRNIALTPPYMHGGHFETLKEVVHFYSLLNEQVQIGHREDMLIPLGLTDAEEDDVVAFLKSLTGEPLAPELMHPPATPVATSAATNPQD
;
A
#
# COMPACT_ATOMS: atom_id res chain seq x y z
N MET A 1 -45.42 50.19 -11.01
CA MET A 1 -44.69 51.07 -10.06
C MET A 1 -43.21 50.94 -10.37
N PRO A 2 -42.58 51.99 -10.93
CA PRO A 2 -41.22 51.96 -11.44
C PRO A 2 -40.19 52.53 -10.43
N PHE A 3 -38.91 52.24 -10.71
CA PHE A 3 -37.66 52.99 -10.46
C PHE A 3 -37.73 54.32 -9.69
N TYR A 4 -36.75 54.56 -8.81
CA TYR A 4 -35.91 55.77 -8.86
C TYR A 4 -34.58 55.58 -8.10
N ALA A 5 -33.47 55.88 -8.79
CA ALA A 5 -32.14 56.11 -8.23
C ALA A 5 -32.07 57.50 -7.55
N PRO A 6 -30.90 57.90 -7.01
CA PRO A 6 -30.20 58.94 -7.75
C PRO A 6 -28.68 58.74 -7.88
N GLN A 7 -28.14 59.41 -8.89
CA GLN A 7 -26.76 59.44 -9.35
C GLN A 7 -26.22 60.87 -9.26
N ARG A 8 -24.91 60.98 -8.94
CA ARG A 8 -23.92 62.02 -9.36
C ARG A 8 -24.14 63.44 -8.77
N ILE A 9 -23.17 64.35 -8.61
CA ILE A 9 -22.05 64.81 -9.48
C ILE A 9 -21.01 65.58 -8.60
N LEU A 10 -19.72 65.29 -8.85
CA LEU A 10 -18.50 66.13 -8.90
C LEU A 10 -18.55 67.66 -8.57
N ILE A 11 -17.45 68.20 -8.00
CA ILE A 11 -16.53 69.19 -8.65
C ILE A 11 -15.45 69.70 -7.66
N SER A 12 -14.20 69.57 -8.13
CA SER A 12 -12.95 70.36 -8.02
C SER A 12 -12.76 71.47 -6.96
N GLY A 13 -11.55 71.50 -6.39
CA GLY A 13 -10.93 72.68 -5.77
C GLY A 13 -9.41 72.52 -5.60
N LEU A 14 -8.64 73.14 -6.50
CA LEU A 14 -7.20 73.37 -6.38
C LEU A 14 -6.90 74.33 -5.20
N LEU A 15 -5.88 74.05 -4.39
CA LEU A 15 -5.11 75.10 -3.73
C LEU A 15 -3.61 74.74 -3.75
N LEU A 16 -2.84 75.62 -4.40
CA LEU A 16 -1.38 75.67 -4.38
C LEU A 16 -0.91 76.24 -3.03
N LEU A 17 0.07 75.60 -2.38
CA LEU A 17 1.03 76.30 -1.53
C LEU A 17 2.41 75.64 -1.64
N SER A 18 3.33 76.39 -2.22
CA SER A 18 4.78 76.18 -2.26
C SER A 18 5.41 76.24 -0.86
N ILE A 19 6.51 75.50 -0.62
CA ILE A 19 7.80 75.98 -0.06
C ILE A 19 8.78 74.81 0.23
N ALA A 20 10.01 75.03 -0.27
CA ALA A 20 11.34 74.58 0.18
C ALA A 20 11.71 73.09 0.29
N LEU A 21 12.66 72.72 -0.58
CA LEU A 21 13.71 71.72 -0.36
C LEU A 21 14.45 71.96 0.96
N LEU A 22 14.52 70.95 1.82
CA LEU A 22 15.60 70.77 2.79
C LEU A 22 16.04 69.31 2.77
N SER A 23 17.27 69.10 2.32
CA SER A 23 18.02 67.85 2.39
C SER A 23 18.10 67.34 3.83
N GLY A 24 17.78 66.07 4.02
CA GLY A 24 18.01 65.37 5.28
C GLY A 24 18.02 63.86 5.05
N CYS A 25 19.22 63.32 4.83
CA CYS A 25 19.46 61.88 4.94
C CYS A 25 19.10 61.45 6.37
N LYS A 26 17.98 60.73 6.53
CA LYS A 26 17.74 59.90 7.71
C LYS A 26 17.77 58.45 7.25
N SER A 27 18.83 57.76 7.66
CA SER A 27 18.95 56.32 7.63
C SER A 27 17.68 55.70 8.22
N ARG A 28 16.92 55.01 7.37
CA ARG A 28 15.87 54.10 7.81
C ARG A 28 16.61 52.92 8.44
N ALA A 29 16.52 52.79 9.76
CA ALA A 29 17.01 51.60 10.44
C ALA A 29 16.25 50.41 9.86
N GLU A 30 16.96 49.57 9.11
CA GLU A 30 16.50 48.24 8.72
C GLU A 30 16.22 47.46 10.00
N ALA A 31 15.02 46.89 10.08
CA ALA A 31 14.72 45.84 11.02
C ALA A 31 15.67 44.67 10.71
N PRO A 32 16.26 44.00 11.71
CA PRO A 32 17.09 42.83 11.46
C PRO A 32 16.19 41.69 10.98
N THR A 33 16.09 41.54 9.66
CA THR A 33 15.78 40.28 8.99
C THR A 33 17.04 39.45 9.03
N ASP A 34 17.19 38.62 10.05
CA ASP A 34 18.00 37.40 10.01
C ASP A 34 17.69 36.58 11.28
N ALA A 35 16.52 35.97 11.28
CA ALA A 35 16.38 34.68 11.95
C ALA A 35 16.97 33.65 10.98
N ALA A 36 18.30 33.55 10.95
CA ALA A 36 18.97 32.42 10.33
C ALA A 36 18.37 31.16 10.94
N SER A 37 17.69 30.35 10.11
CA SER A 37 17.32 29.01 10.49
C SER A 37 18.61 28.31 10.91
N ALA A 38 18.71 27.92 12.18
CA ALA A 38 19.81 27.09 12.62
C ALA A 38 19.73 25.83 11.77
N SER A 39 20.68 25.67 10.83
CA SER A 39 20.70 24.51 9.95
C SER A 39 20.75 23.27 10.82
N VAL A 40 19.77 22.38 10.64
CA VAL A 40 19.77 21.10 11.34
C VAL A 40 21.10 20.41 11.03
N SER A 41 21.87 20.09 12.07
CA SER A 41 23.16 19.43 11.90
C SER A 41 22.95 18.07 11.24
N THR A 42 23.80 17.73 10.27
CA THR A 42 23.86 16.39 9.65
C THR A 42 24.55 15.36 10.55
N GLN A 43 25.02 15.77 11.75
CA GLN A 43 25.61 14.85 12.72
C GLN A 43 24.51 14.19 13.58
N PHE A 44 24.62 12.88 13.75
CA PHE A 44 23.72 12.09 14.59
C PHE A 44 24.34 11.86 15.97
N SER A 45 23.54 12.04 17.02
CA SER A 45 23.85 11.62 18.38
C SER A 45 23.88 10.10 18.48
N ALA A 46 24.50 9.57 19.53
CA ALA A 46 24.55 8.12 19.78
C ALA A 46 23.15 7.48 19.85
N ARG A 47 22.16 8.20 20.39
CA ARG A 47 20.77 7.71 20.44
C ARG A 47 20.12 7.67 19.06
N GLU A 48 20.30 8.71 18.25
CA GLU A 48 19.80 8.74 16.88
C GLU A 48 20.45 7.62 16.05
N MET A 49 21.75 7.41 16.18
CA MET A 49 22.46 6.31 15.52
C MET A 49 21.89 4.93 15.89
N GLN A 50 21.54 4.71 17.16
CA GLN A 50 20.92 3.45 17.58
C GLN A 50 19.54 3.24 16.96
N LEU A 51 18.75 4.31 16.82
CA LEU A 51 17.43 4.26 16.17
C LEU A 51 17.57 3.99 14.67
N ILE A 52 18.48 4.70 14.00
CA ILE A 52 18.78 4.55 12.58
C ILE A 52 19.23 3.12 12.25
N ALA A 53 20.09 2.53 13.09
CA ALA A 53 20.54 1.15 12.92
C ALA A 53 19.41 0.11 13.00
N GLY A 54 18.25 0.44 13.59
CA GLY A 54 17.09 -0.44 13.63
C GLY A 54 16.21 -0.41 12.37
N LEU A 55 16.46 0.51 11.44
CA LEU A 55 15.64 0.72 10.23
C LEU A 55 16.18 -0.02 8.99
N THR A 56 17.28 -0.76 9.12
CA THR A 56 17.98 -1.43 8.01
C THR A 56 18.96 -2.48 8.56
N PRO A 57 19.33 -3.54 7.82
CA PRO A 57 18.85 -3.93 6.48
C PRO A 57 17.47 -4.55 6.51
N LEU A 58 16.73 -4.49 5.38
CA LEU A 58 15.42 -5.12 5.21
C LEU A 58 15.46 -6.64 5.50
N GLY A 59 16.57 -7.30 5.16
CA GLY A 59 16.71 -8.76 5.23
C GLY A 59 15.94 -9.47 4.12
N PRO A 60 15.94 -10.82 4.10
CA PRO A 60 15.06 -11.60 3.24
C PRO A 60 13.60 -11.55 3.76
N PRO A 61 12.59 -11.74 2.89
CA PRO A 61 11.20 -11.79 3.32
C PRO A 61 10.96 -12.94 4.30
N PRO A 62 10.06 -12.77 5.28
CA PRO A 62 9.68 -13.87 6.17
C PRO A 62 8.93 -14.95 5.38
N GLY A 63 9.15 -16.23 5.73
CA GLY A 63 8.41 -17.34 5.14
C GLY A 63 6.91 -17.31 5.52
N ASP A 64 6.07 -17.91 4.67
CA ASP A 64 4.62 -18.04 4.91
C ASP A 64 4.21 -19.50 5.12
N GLU A 65 4.09 -19.92 6.38
CA GLU A 65 3.67 -21.28 6.75
C GLU A 65 2.28 -21.68 6.20
N THR A 66 1.45 -20.71 5.81
CA THR A 66 0.10 -20.98 5.29
C THR A 66 0.08 -21.33 3.80
N ASN A 67 1.22 -21.18 3.11
CA ASN A 67 1.40 -21.47 1.70
C ASN A 67 2.68 -22.29 1.47
N ALA A 68 2.54 -23.60 1.32
CA ALA A 68 3.65 -24.53 1.09
C ALA A 68 4.38 -24.32 -0.25
N TYR A 69 3.83 -23.51 -1.16
CA TYR A 69 4.35 -23.26 -2.50
C TYR A 69 4.98 -21.87 -2.66
N VAL A 70 5.03 -21.06 -1.59
CA VAL A 70 5.47 -19.66 -1.65
C VAL A 70 6.89 -19.51 -2.20
N ASP A 71 7.77 -20.46 -1.90
CA ASP A 71 9.18 -20.48 -2.34
C ASP A 71 9.40 -21.33 -3.61
N ASP A 72 8.37 -21.95 -4.19
CA ASP A 72 8.51 -22.77 -5.39
C ASP A 72 8.58 -21.87 -6.65
N PRO A 73 9.69 -21.89 -7.42
CA PRO A 73 9.82 -21.05 -8.62
C PRO A 73 8.79 -21.39 -9.70
N ARG A 74 8.27 -22.62 -9.72
CA ARG A 74 7.21 -23.03 -10.66
C ARG A 74 5.87 -22.39 -10.28
N ALA A 75 5.60 -22.27 -8.97
CA ALA A 75 4.42 -21.58 -8.47
C ALA A 75 4.52 -20.07 -8.74
N ALA A 76 5.70 -19.48 -8.54
CA ALA A 76 5.93 -18.08 -8.90
C ALA A 76 5.75 -17.82 -10.40
N GLN A 77 6.23 -18.70 -11.28
CA GLN A 77 6.01 -18.59 -12.73
C GLN A 77 4.52 -18.59 -13.09
N LEU A 78 3.75 -19.56 -12.58
CA LEU A 78 2.31 -19.64 -12.80
C LEU A 78 1.60 -18.40 -12.23
N GLY A 79 1.94 -18.01 -11.00
CA GLY A 79 1.37 -16.84 -10.35
C GLY A 79 1.64 -15.55 -11.09
N GLN A 80 2.85 -15.39 -11.63
CA GLN A 80 3.23 -14.25 -12.44
C GLN A 80 2.44 -14.21 -13.75
N PHE A 81 2.30 -15.34 -14.43
CA PHE A 81 1.47 -15.41 -15.64
C PHE A 81 0.03 -14.95 -15.34
N LEU A 82 -0.58 -15.50 -14.29
CA LEU A 82 -1.93 -15.16 -13.87
C LEU A 82 -2.10 -13.70 -13.43
N PHE A 83 -1.08 -13.12 -12.79
CA PHE A 83 -1.11 -11.72 -12.34
C PHE A 83 -1.36 -10.72 -13.48
N PHE A 84 -0.88 -11.03 -14.68
CA PHE A 84 -1.04 -10.21 -15.89
C PHE A 84 -2.17 -10.72 -16.80
N ASP A 85 -2.83 -11.83 -16.49
CA ASP A 85 -3.82 -12.46 -17.36
C ASP A 85 -5.18 -11.76 -17.24
N THR A 86 -5.56 -11.04 -18.30
CA THR A 86 -6.84 -10.33 -18.32
C THR A 86 -8.04 -11.25 -18.43
N ARG A 87 -7.87 -12.53 -18.81
CA ARG A 87 -8.96 -13.52 -18.84
C ARG A 87 -9.60 -13.74 -17.46
N LEU A 88 -8.93 -13.31 -16.40
CA LEU A 88 -9.42 -13.35 -15.02
C LEU A 88 -10.42 -12.22 -14.69
N SER A 89 -10.84 -11.39 -15.64
CA SER A 89 -11.93 -10.42 -15.43
C SER A 89 -13.16 -10.70 -16.29
N ALA A 90 -14.32 -10.25 -15.82
CA ALA A 90 -15.60 -10.43 -16.52
C ALA A 90 -15.61 -9.84 -17.95
N ASN A 91 -14.90 -8.73 -18.16
CA ASN A 91 -14.75 -8.09 -19.47
C ASN A 91 -13.50 -8.54 -20.24
N GLN A 92 -12.64 -9.34 -19.64
CA GLN A 92 -11.34 -9.77 -20.18
C GLN A 92 -10.34 -8.64 -20.47
N GLU A 93 -10.49 -7.48 -19.82
CA GLU A 93 -9.61 -6.30 -20.00
C GLU A 93 -8.86 -5.91 -18.71
N VAL A 94 -9.21 -6.50 -17.57
CA VAL A 94 -8.63 -6.17 -16.26
C VAL A 94 -7.82 -7.35 -15.75
N SER A 95 -6.61 -7.09 -15.26
CA SER A 95 -5.77 -8.05 -14.53
C SER A 95 -5.33 -7.42 -13.20
N CYS A 96 -4.60 -8.18 -12.36
CA CYS A 96 -4.00 -7.59 -11.17
C CYS A 96 -3.08 -6.40 -11.53
N ALA A 97 -2.36 -6.52 -12.65
CA ALA A 97 -1.45 -5.48 -13.15
C ALA A 97 -2.15 -4.19 -13.64
N THR A 98 -3.46 -4.21 -13.90
CA THR A 98 -4.22 -3.00 -14.25
C THR A 98 -4.21 -2.00 -13.10
N CYS A 99 -4.40 -2.47 -11.87
CA CYS A 99 -4.40 -1.66 -10.65
C CYS A 99 -3.02 -1.64 -9.97
N HIS A 100 -2.25 -2.73 -10.05
CA HIS A 100 -0.91 -2.84 -9.48
C HIS A 100 0.15 -2.71 -10.57
N GLN A 101 0.33 -1.49 -11.09
CA GLN A 101 1.12 -1.22 -12.27
C GLN A 101 2.62 -1.27 -11.95
N PRO A 102 3.42 -2.12 -12.63
CA PRO A 102 4.86 -2.23 -12.37
C PRO A 102 5.61 -0.88 -12.49
N SER A 103 5.22 -0.06 -13.47
CA SER A 103 5.79 1.28 -13.69
C SER A 103 5.49 2.30 -12.58
N HIS A 104 4.58 1.96 -11.66
CA HIS A 104 4.13 2.82 -10.56
C HIS A 104 4.31 2.13 -9.20
N GLY A 105 5.42 1.39 -9.07
CA GLY A 105 5.75 0.65 -7.85
C GLY A 105 4.68 -0.38 -7.47
N PHE A 106 4.06 -1.04 -8.45
CA PHE A 106 2.94 -1.97 -8.25
C PHE A 106 1.75 -1.35 -7.48
N SER A 107 1.53 -0.05 -7.67
CA SER A 107 0.36 0.72 -7.24
C SER A 107 -0.31 1.34 -8.49
N ALA A 108 -1.23 2.29 -8.30
CA ALA A 108 -1.86 3.04 -9.37
C ALA A 108 -1.70 4.56 -9.17
N PRO A 109 -1.55 5.34 -10.25
CA PRO A 109 -1.51 6.80 -10.18
C PRO A 109 -2.89 7.43 -9.93
N THR A 110 -3.95 6.63 -9.89
CA THR A 110 -5.31 7.08 -9.59
C THR A 110 -5.53 7.14 -8.09
N ARG A 111 -6.37 8.08 -7.61
CA ARG A 111 -6.73 8.17 -6.18
C ARG A 111 -7.37 6.91 -5.63
N LEU A 112 -8.20 6.28 -6.44
CA LEU A 112 -8.91 5.06 -6.10
C LEU A 112 -8.57 3.97 -7.12
N GLY A 113 -8.63 2.71 -6.70
CA GLY A 113 -8.50 1.57 -7.62
C GLY A 113 -9.56 1.62 -8.72
N ASP A 114 -9.15 1.26 -9.92
CA ASP A 114 -9.91 1.44 -11.16
C ASP A 114 -9.89 0.16 -11.99
N GLY A 115 -10.80 -0.76 -11.66
CA GLY A 115 -11.00 -2.01 -12.38
C GLY A 115 -12.22 -1.91 -13.30
N LEU A 116 -13.17 -2.81 -13.12
CA LEU A 116 -14.51 -2.69 -13.72
C LEU A 116 -15.29 -1.47 -13.20
N GLY A 117 -14.91 -0.97 -12.03
CA GLY A 117 -15.43 0.25 -11.43
C GLY A 117 -14.42 0.87 -10.45
N LYS A 118 -14.86 1.90 -9.72
CA LYS A 118 -14.05 2.54 -8.68
C LYS A 118 -14.17 1.79 -7.36
N THR A 119 -13.04 1.42 -6.79
CA THR A 119 -12.98 0.90 -5.41
C THR A 119 -13.06 2.06 -4.41
N PRO A 120 -13.40 1.83 -3.14
CA PRO A 120 -13.42 2.89 -2.13
C PRO A 120 -12.03 3.21 -1.56
N ARG A 121 -10.94 2.74 -2.19
CA ARG A 121 -9.58 2.83 -1.67
C ARG A 121 -8.53 3.11 -2.74
N HIS A 122 -7.45 3.76 -2.35
CA HIS A 122 -6.22 3.79 -3.14
C HIS A 122 -5.62 2.39 -3.21
N THR A 123 -5.13 2.01 -4.38
CA THR A 123 -4.47 0.72 -4.59
C THR A 123 -3.11 0.71 -3.90
N PRO A 124 -2.91 -0.07 -2.82
CA PRO A 124 -1.61 -0.11 -2.15
C PRO A 124 -0.55 -0.73 -3.06
N SER A 125 0.70 -0.34 -2.86
CA SER A 125 1.84 -0.99 -3.51
C SER A 125 1.96 -2.46 -3.09
N LEU A 126 2.38 -3.32 -4.02
CA LEU A 126 2.79 -4.70 -3.72
C LEU A 126 4.28 -4.84 -3.41
N LEU A 127 5.09 -3.79 -3.61
CA LEU A 127 6.51 -3.83 -3.28
C LEU A 127 6.70 -4.08 -1.78
N ASN A 128 7.54 -5.04 -1.43
CA ASN A 128 7.83 -5.44 -0.04
C ASN A 128 6.58 -5.86 0.77
N THR A 129 5.48 -6.27 0.10
CA THR A 129 4.27 -6.69 0.82
C THR A 129 4.47 -8.00 1.60
N ALA A 130 5.44 -8.82 1.18
CA ALA A 130 5.83 -10.06 1.85
C ALA A 130 6.21 -9.90 3.33
N TYR A 131 6.63 -8.71 3.75
CA TYR A 131 7.03 -8.42 5.13
C TYR A 131 5.84 -8.11 6.04
N HIS A 132 4.65 -7.87 5.47
CA HIS A 132 3.46 -7.55 6.26
C HIS A 132 2.74 -8.83 6.74
N PRO A 133 2.26 -8.86 8.00
CA PRO A 133 1.45 -9.97 8.52
C PRO A 133 -0.04 -9.83 8.21
N TRP A 134 -0.50 -8.62 7.86
CA TRP A 134 -1.90 -8.31 7.54
C TRP A 134 -1.99 -7.57 6.20
N PHE A 135 -3.03 -7.89 5.42
CA PHE A 135 -3.23 -7.38 4.07
C PHE A 135 -4.54 -6.60 3.97
N ASP A 136 -4.64 -5.79 2.90
CA ASP A 136 -5.55 -4.64 2.78
C ASP A 136 -5.28 -3.53 3.81
N TRP A 137 -5.91 -2.38 3.59
CA TRP A 137 -5.73 -1.21 4.45
C TRP A 137 -6.22 -1.43 5.89
N ASP A 138 -7.22 -2.29 6.10
CA ASP A 138 -7.81 -2.58 7.42
C ASP A 138 -7.45 -3.97 7.95
N GLY A 139 -6.57 -4.70 7.26
CA GLY A 139 -6.05 -5.97 7.74
C GLY A 139 -7.09 -7.10 7.77
N ARG A 140 -8.09 -7.04 6.89
CA ARG A 140 -9.17 -8.04 6.82
C ARG A 140 -8.72 -9.40 6.28
N VAL A 141 -7.44 -9.53 5.93
CA VAL A 141 -6.82 -10.77 5.45
C VAL A 141 -5.42 -10.95 6.08
N ASP A 142 -5.00 -12.19 6.31
CA ASP A 142 -3.73 -12.58 6.98
C ASP A 142 -2.71 -13.31 6.09
N SER A 143 -3.02 -13.46 4.80
CA SER A 143 -2.09 -14.00 3.80
C SER A 143 -2.32 -13.37 2.43
N ILE A 144 -1.25 -13.31 1.62
CA ILE A 144 -1.33 -12.78 0.24
C ILE A 144 -2.26 -13.65 -0.61
N TRP A 145 -2.20 -14.97 -0.43
CA TRP A 145 -3.02 -15.90 -1.22
C TRP A 145 -4.51 -15.79 -0.89
N ALA A 146 -4.86 -15.53 0.36
CA ALA A 146 -6.25 -15.25 0.72
C ALA A 146 -6.71 -13.88 0.22
N GLN A 147 -5.80 -12.91 0.12
CA GLN A 147 -6.14 -11.54 -0.31
C GLN A 147 -6.59 -11.52 -1.76
N ALA A 148 -5.95 -12.31 -2.63
CA ALA A 148 -6.24 -12.38 -4.06
C ALA A 148 -7.68 -12.80 -4.41
N PHE A 149 -8.41 -13.46 -3.50
CA PHE A 149 -9.83 -13.79 -3.71
C PHE A 149 -10.73 -12.56 -3.81
N GLY A 150 -10.47 -11.54 -2.99
CA GLY A 150 -11.26 -10.31 -2.95
C GLY A 150 -11.39 -9.63 -4.31
N PRO A 151 -10.28 -9.19 -4.94
CA PRO A 151 -10.33 -8.50 -6.22
C PRO A 151 -10.86 -9.37 -7.36
N LEU A 152 -10.56 -10.68 -7.35
CA LEU A 152 -11.06 -11.63 -8.36
C LEU A 152 -12.60 -11.61 -8.42
N GLU A 153 -13.28 -11.69 -7.28
CA GLU A 153 -14.75 -11.80 -7.23
C GLU A 153 -15.48 -10.47 -7.04
N SER A 154 -14.76 -9.40 -6.73
CA SER A 154 -15.31 -8.07 -6.52
C SER A 154 -15.90 -7.49 -7.82
N PRO A 155 -17.18 -7.08 -7.84
CA PRO A 155 -17.85 -6.60 -9.05
C PRO A 155 -17.33 -5.26 -9.57
N VAL A 156 -16.58 -4.51 -8.76
CA VAL A 156 -15.95 -3.25 -9.16
C VAL A 156 -14.46 -3.40 -9.43
N GLU A 157 -13.88 -4.58 -9.22
CA GLU A 157 -12.48 -4.87 -9.52
C GLU A 157 -12.38 -5.77 -10.75
N MET A 158 -12.49 -7.10 -10.61
CA MET A 158 -12.37 -8.04 -11.74
C MET A 158 -13.70 -8.73 -12.09
N GLY A 159 -14.67 -8.81 -11.17
CA GLY A 159 -16.02 -9.32 -11.42
C GLY A 159 -16.10 -10.78 -11.85
N PHE A 160 -15.08 -11.57 -11.55
CA PHE A 160 -14.96 -12.97 -11.91
C PHE A 160 -15.62 -13.87 -10.85
N SER A 161 -15.48 -15.18 -11.00
CA SER A 161 -15.95 -16.14 -9.99
C SER A 161 -15.00 -17.31 -9.86
N ARG A 162 -14.93 -17.92 -8.67
CA ARG A 162 -14.10 -19.10 -8.45
C ARG A 162 -14.45 -20.31 -9.34
N THR A 163 -15.69 -20.48 -9.80
CA THR A 163 -16.00 -21.53 -10.80
C THR A 163 -15.46 -21.19 -12.18
N GLN A 164 -15.56 -19.93 -12.63
CA GLN A 164 -14.93 -19.51 -13.89
C GLN A 164 -13.42 -19.70 -13.83
N LEU A 165 -12.80 -19.42 -12.68
CA LEU A 165 -11.38 -19.70 -12.48
C LEU A 165 -11.08 -21.19 -12.59
N ALA A 166 -11.87 -22.04 -11.94
CA ALA A 166 -11.68 -23.48 -11.99
C ALA A 166 -11.79 -24.02 -13.43
N HIS A 167 -12.79 -23.56 -14.20
CA HIS A 167 -12.95 -23.89 -15.61
C HIS A 167 -11.79 -23.41 -16.46
N LEU A 168 -11.35 -22.15 -16.32
CA LEU A 168 -10.20 -21.62 -17.05
C LEU A 168 -8.94 -22.46 -16.80
N MET A 169 -8.67 -22.80 -15.54
CA MET A 169 -7.53 -23.63 -15.16
C MET A 169 -7.62 -25.05 -15.71
N ALA A 170 -8.83 -25.59 -15.90
CA ALA A 170 -9.04 -26.94 -16.40
C ALA A 170 -9.05 -27.05 -17.94
N GLU A 171 -9.49 -26.00 -18.63
CA GLU A 171 -9.70 -25.99 -20.08
C GLU A 171 -8.48 -25.47 -20.86
N ASP A 172 -7.72 -24.53 -20.30
CA ASP A 172 -6.48 -24.06 -20.91
C ASP A 172 -5.35 -25.07 -20.69
N ALA A 173 -4.75 -25.55 -21.78
CA ALA A 173 -3.78 -26.64 -21.73
C ALA A 173 -2.50 -26.29 -20.95
N GLU A 174 -2.01 -25.05 -21.06
CA GLU A 174 -0.78 -24.63 -20.37
C GLU A 174 -1.05 -24.34 -18.89
N LEU A 175 -2.18 -23.69 -18.57
CA LEU A 175 -2.59 -23.47 -17.18
C LEU A 175 -2.85 -24.80 -16.46
N ARG A 176 -3.53 -25.74 -17.12
CA ARG A 176 -3.74 -27.08 -16.58
C ARG A 176 -2.43 -27.81 -16.34
N GLN A 177 -1.52 -27.78 -17.31
CA GLN A 177 -0.20 -28.41 -17.16
C GLN A 177 0.59 -27.81 -15.99
N ALA A 178 0.62 -26.48 -15.87
CA ALA A 178 1.31 -25.79 -14.78
C ALA A 178 0.68 -26.11 -13.42
N TYR A 179 -0.66 -26.11 -13.34
CA TYR A 179 -1.41 -26.48 -12.14
C TYR A 179 -1.13 -27.92 -11.72
N GLU A 180 -1.25 -28.87 -12.64
CA GLU A 180 -1.08 -30.31 -12.34
C GLU A 180 0.34 -30.65 -11.89
N ALA A 181 1.35 -29.92 -12.38
CA ALA A 181 2.75 -30.07 -11.97
C ALA A 181 3.02 -29.62 -10.52
N LEU A 182 2.13 -28.80 -9.93
CA LEU A 182 2.24 -28.25 -8.58
C LEU A 182 1.30 -28.95 -7.60
N PHE A 183 0.02 -29.07 -7.98
CA PHE A 183 -1.07 -29.38 -7.05
C PHE A 183 -1.68 -30.77 -7.27
N GLY A 184 -1.20 -31.50 -8.29
CA GLY A 184 -1.76 -32.80 -8.69
C GLY A 184 -2.88 -32.69 -9.73
N ALA A 185 -3.42 -33.84 -10.12
CA ALA A 185 -4.35 -33.96 -11.24
C ALA A 185 -5.58 -33.03 -11.11
N MET A 186 -5.95 -32.36 -12.21
CA MET A 186 -7.13 -31.52 -12.27
C MET A 186 -8.40 -32.38 -12.19
N PRO A 187 -9.34 -32.07 -11.27
CA PRO A 187 -10.64 -32.73 -11.24
C PRO A 187 -11.41 -32.56 -12.55
N ASP A 188 -12.29 -33.52 -12.86
CA ASP A 188 -13.20 -33.38 -14.00
C ASP A 188 -14.33 -32.40 -13.67
N LEU A 189 -14.34 -31.24 -14.33
CA LEU A 189 -15.32 -30.18 -14.16
C LEU A 189 -16.37 -30.14 -15.29
N SER A 190 -16.39 -31.13 -16.18
CA SER A 190 -17.22 -31.09 -17.40
C SER A 190 -18.73 -31.19 -17.17
N ASP A 191 -19.16 -31.62 -15.98
CA ASP A 191 -20.58 -31.64 -15.59
C ASP A 191 -21.04 -30.24 -15.12
N SER A 192 -21.62 -29.46 -16.04
CA SER A 192 -22.11 -28.11 -15.77
C SER A 192 -23.30 -28.03 -14.80
N ALA A 193 -23.95 -29.15 -14.49
CA ALA A 193 -24.97 -29.20 -13.43
C ALA A 193 -24.32 -29.21 -12.03
N ARG A 194 -23.11 -29.76 -11.92
CA ARG A 194 -22.31 -29.77 -10.68
C ARG A 194 -21.41 -28.54 -10.57
N PHE A 195 -20.82 -28.12 -11.69
CA PHE A 195 -19.88 -27.01 -11.80
C PHE A 195 -20.41 -25.95 -12.76
N PRO A 196 -21.40 -25.14 -12.33
CA PRO A 196 -21.95 -24.08 -13.17
C PRO A 196 -20.86 -23.09 -13.59
N ASP A 197 -21.00 -22.50 -14.79
CA ASP A 197 -20.01 -21.56 -15.34
C ASP A 197 -19.67 -20.44 -14.35
N VAL A 198 -20.70 -19.79 -13.78
CA VAL A 198 -20.56 -18.65 -12.87
C VAL A 198 -21.23 -18.92 -11.52
N ALA A 199 -20.42 -19.16 -10.49
CA ALA A 199 -20.87 -19.33 -9.12
C ALA A 199 -19.78 -18.95 -8.12
N HIS A 200 -20.15 -18.19 -7.10
CA HIS A 200 -19.33 -17.86 -5.94
C HIS A 200 -20.22 -17.32 -4.81
N PRO A 201 -19.79 -17.39 -3.54
CA PRO A 201 -20.58 -16.89 -2.42
C PRO A 201 -20.49 -15.36 -2.28
N THR A 202 -21.62 -14.66 -2.47
CA THR A 202 -21.81 -13.24 -2.08
C THR A 202 -22.92 -13.05 -1.04
N PRO A 203 -22.69 -13.34 0.25
CA PRO A 203 -23.73 -13.32 1.29
C PRO A 203 -24.38 -11.94 1.50
N GLU A 204 -23.73 -10.85 1.10
CA GLU A 204 -24.25 -9.49 1.14
C GLU A 204 -25.33 -9.25 0.06
N THR A 205 -25.35 -10.07 -0.99
CA THR A 205 -26.31 -10.04 -2.09
C THR A 205 -26.88 -11.45 -2.33
N PRO A 206 -27.68 -11.98 -1.38
CA PRO A 206 -28.13 -13.38 -1.40
C PRO A 206 -28.97 -13.75 -2.62
N ASP A 207 -29.60 -12.77 -3.27
CA ASP A 207 -30.40 -12.95 -4.47
C ASP A 207 -29.58 -12.92 -5.78
N ALA A 208 -28.26 -12.67 -5.69
CA ALA A 208 -27.39 -12.65 -6.87
C ALA A 208 -27.38 -14.03 -7.54
N PRO A 209 -27.50 -14.12 -8.89
CA PRO A 209 -27.52 -15.40 -9.60
C PRO A 209 -26.31 -16.30 -9.29
N ALA A 210 -25.11 -15.72 -9.16
CA ALA A 210 -23.88 -16.45 -8.83
C ALA A 210 -23.92 -17.05 -7.41
N HIS A 211 -24.48 -16.32 -6.43
CA HIS A 211 -24.68 -16.84 -5.08
C HIS A 211 -25.69 -17.97 -5.05
N ILE A 212 -26.83 -17.80 -5.74
CA ILE A 212 -27.86 -18.83 -5.83
C ILE A 212 -27.31 -20.10 -6.50
N ALA A 213 -26.52 -19.95 -7.57
CA ALA A 213 -25.86 -21.07 -8.23
C ALA A 213 -24.89 -21.78 -7.27
N TRP A 214 -24.07 -21.01 -6.53
CA TRP A 214 -23.15 -21.55 -5.53
C TRP A 214 -23.87 -22.35 -4.45
N GLN A 215 -24.94 -21.82 -3.87
CA GLN A 215 -25.72 -22.50 -2.81
C GLN A 215 -26.41 -23.79 -3.29
N LYS A 216 -26.58 -23.99 -4.60
CA LYS A 216 -27.16 -25.23 -5.17
C LYS A 216 -26.12 -26.33 -5.40
N MET A 217 -24.84 -25.98 -5.46
CA MET A 217 -23.75 -26.95 -5.60
C MET A 217 -23.67 -27.84 -4.35
N GLN A 218 -23.24 -29.09 -4.52
CA GLN A 218 -22.97 -29.94 -3.36
C GLN A 218 -21.75 -29.42 -2.58
N PRO A 219 -21.69 -29.61 -1.24
CA PRO A 219 -20.55 -29.17 -0.44
C PRO A 219 -19.18 -29.68 -0.96
N GLU A 220 -19.13 -30.90 -1.46
CA GLU A 220 -17.93 -31.49 -2.08
C GLU A 220 -17.51 -30.80 -3.40
N ASP A 221 -18.48 -30.32 -4.19
CA ASP A 221 -18.22 -29.57 -5.42
C ASP A 221 -17.73 -28.15 -5.08
N GLN A 222 -18.32 -27.53 -4.05
CA GLN A 222 -17.84 -26.26 -3.51
C GLN A 222 -16.41 -26.37 -2.97
N ASP A 223 -16.09 -27.43 -2.21
CA ASP A 223 -14.74 -27.69 -1.70
C ASP A 223 -13.75 -27.89 -2.86
N THR A 224 -14.13 -28.64 -3.89
CA THR A 224 -13.31 -28.84 -5.10
C THR A 224 -12.95 -27.51 -5.75
N VAL A 225 -13.93 -26.64 -5.99
CA VAL A 225 -13.71 -25.32 -6.60
C VAL A 225 -12.89 -24.40 -5.69
N ASN A 226 -13.16 -24.40 -4.39
CA ASN A 226 -12.39 -23.62 -3.43
C ASN A 226 -10.92 -24.08 -3.35
N ARG A 227 -10.64 -25.39 -3.44
CA ARG A 227 -9.26 -25.92 -3.49
C ARG A 227 -8.53 -25.43 -4.72
N ILE A 228 -9.14 -25.55 -5.90
CA ILE A 228 -8.55 -25.06 -7.15
C ILE A 228 -8.25 -23.56 -7.04
N ALA A 229 -9.23 -22.76 -6.59
CA ALA A 229 -9.03 -21.33 -6.41
C ALA A 229 -7.92 -21.02 -5.39
N SER A 230 -7.88 -21.71 -4.24
CA SER A 230 -6.84 -21.48 -3.22
C SER A 230 -5.44 -21.86 -3.69
N ASN A 231 -5.30 -22.92 -4.48
CA ASN A 231 -4.04 -23.33 -5.07
C ASN A 231 -3.56 -22.30 -6.10
N THR A 232 -4.47 -21.83 -6.96
CA THR A 232 -4.17 -20.77 -7.92
C THR A 232 -3.74 -19.48 -7.23
N THR A 233 -4.44 -19.02 -6.19
CA THR A 233 -4.05 -17.79 -5.50
C THR A 233 -2.78 -17.96 -4.66
N LYS A 234 -2.45 -19.17 -4.20
CA LYS A 234 -1.14 -19.50 -3.61
C LYS A 234 0.01 -19.37 -4.62
N ALA A 235 -0.21 -19.71 -5.89
CA ALA A 235 0.75 -19.46 -6.96
C ALA A 235 0.95 -17.94 -7.18
N ILE A 236 -0.15 -17.17 -7.26
CA ILE A 236 -0.07 -15.69 -7.34
C ILE A 236 0.72 -15.11 -6.16
N ALA A 237 0.47 -15.60 -4.94
CA ALA A 237 1.21 -15.18 -3.76
C ALA A 237 2.71 -15.51 -3.83
N ALA A 238 3.09 -16.66 -4.40
CA ALA A 238 4.50 -17.01 -4.62
C ALA A 238 5.20 -15.99 -5.52
N TYR A 239 4.53 -15.48 -6.56
CA TYR A 239 5.06 -14.39 -7.38
C TYR A 239 5.13 -13.07 -6.61
N VAL A 240 4.03 -12.63 -5.98
CA VAL A 240 3.97 -11.35 -5.28
C VAL A 240 5.02 -11.27 -4.15
N THR A 241 5.35 -12.40 -3.52
CA THR A 241 6.40 -12.48 -2.48
C THR A 241 7.79 -12.15 -3.01
N ARG A 242 8.02 -12.27 -4.33
CA ARG A 242 9.30 -11.93 -4.99
C ARG A 242 9.43 -10.44 -5.33
N LEU A 243 8.37 -9.64 -5.16
CA LEU A 243 8.38 -8.20 -5.42
C LEU A 243 9.07 -7.45 -4.27
N VAL A 244 10.32 -7.82 -4.00
CA VAL A 244 11.14 -7.25 -2.92
C VAL A 244 12.14 -6.27 -3.52
N GLN A 245 12.04 -5.02 -3.10
CA GLN A 245 12.90 -3.93 -3.52
C GLN A 245 13.62 -3.36 -2.29
N GLY A 246 14.91 -3.69 -2.16
CA GLY A 246 15.82 -3.26 -1.11
C GLY A 246 17.01 -2.47 -1.67
N ASP A 247 18.11 -2.40 -0.91
CA ASP A 247 19.31 -1.62 -1.26
C ASP A 247 19.03 -0.17 -1.64
N ALA A 248 18.22 0.52 -0.83
CA ALA A 248 17.94 1.93 -1.04
C ALA A 248 19.19 2.79 -0.71
N PRO A 249 19.31 4.02 -1.24
CA PRO A 249 20.35 4.96 -0.82
C PRO A 249 20.47 5.10 0.71
N PHE A 250 19.33 5.05 1.43
CA PHE A 250 19.31 4.99 2.89
C PHE A 250 20.06 3.77 3.46
N ASP A 251 19.82 2.57 2.92
CA ASP A 251 20.45 1.34 3.41
C ASP A 251 21.98 1.41 3.23
N ARG A 252 22.45 1.87 2.07
CA ARG A 252 23.88 2.06 1.77
C ARG A 252 24.53 3.11 2.67
N PHE A 253 23.80 4.18 2.98
CA PHE A 253 24.28 5.22 3.89
C PHE A 253 24.48 4.70 5.31
N VAL A 254 23.54 3.93 5.85
CA VAL A 254 23.71 3.33 7.19
C VAL A 254 24.85 2.30 7.20
N ALA A 255 25.01 1.51 6.15
CA ALA A 255 26.16 0.63 6.00
C ALA A 255 27.49 1.40 6.03
N GLN A 256 27.58 2.54 5.33
CA GLN A 256 28.75 3.42 5.34
C GLN A 256 29.01 4.01 6.72
N LEU A 257 27.97 4.48 7.44
CA LEU A 257 28.10 5.00 8.80
C LEU A 257 28.66 3.94 9.78
N ASN A 258 28.25 2.68 9.61
CA ASN A 258 28.71 1.58 10.45
C ASN A 258 30.16 1.14 10.14
N ALA A 259 30.63 1.35 8.91
CA ALA A 259 31.97 0.93 8.46
C ALA A 259 33.13 1.86 8.92
N GLN A 260 32.85 2.95 9.66
CA GLN A 260 33.84 3.84 10.30
C GLN A 260 35.14 4.12 9.51
N GLY A 261 35.04 4.59 8.26
CA GLY A 261 36.17 5.21 7.54
C GLY A 261 36.80 4.40 6.41
N GLU A 262 36.33 3.20 6.09
CA GLU A 262 36.65 2.52 4.82
C GLU A 262 35.65 2.92 3.72
N SER A 263 35.50 4.23 3.47
CA SER A 263 34.79 4.67 2.27
C SER A 263 35.75 4.55 1.08
N THR A 264 35.47 3.65 0.13
CA THR A 264 36.24 3.54 -1.12
C THR A 264 35.84 4.58 -2.16
N THR A 265 34.87 5.44 -1.87
CA THR A 265 34.43 6.56 -2.73
C THR A 265 34.10 7.80 -1.89
N ASP A 266 34.44 8.99 -2.40
CA ASP A 266 34.07 10.31 -1.85
C ASP A 266 32.62 10.69 -2.19
N GLU A 267 31.80 9.74 -2.68
CA GLU A 267 30.44 10.01 -3.16
C GLU A 267 29.45 10.07 -1.99
N GLU A 268 28.75 11.19 -1.88
CA GLU A 268 27.75 11.42 -0.86
C GLU A 268 26.49 10.58 -1.15
N ILE A 269 26.30 9.49 -0.39
CA ILE A 269 25.21 8.52 -0.62
C ILE A 269 23.83 9.14 -0.36
N LEU A 270 23.71 9.99 0.66
CA LEU A 270 22.50 10.77 0.96
C LEU A 270 22.83 12.26 0.96
N SER A 271 22.01 13.05 0.26
CA SER A 271 22.18 14.50 0.28
C SER A 271 22.05 15.08 1.70
N PRO A 272 22.59 16.27 1.96
CA PRO A 272 22.46 16.93 3.26
C PRO A 272 21.00 17.10 3.70
N GLU A 273 20.08 17.35 2.77
CA GLU A 273 18.62 17.45 3.00
C GLU A 273 18.06 16.13 3.52
N ALA A 274 18.41 15.01 2.88
CA ALA A 274 17.96 13.68 3.30
C ALA A 274 18.54 13.29 4.66
N GLN A 275 19.79 13.69 4.97
CA GLN A 275 20.38 13.46 6.29
C GLN A 275 19.67 14.28 7.38
N ARG A 276 19.37 15.56 7.12
CA ARG A 276 18.55 16.40 8.03
C ARG A 276 17.14 15.81 8.20
N GLY A 277 16.54 15.34 7.11
CA GLY A 277 15.26 14.65 7.08
C GLY A 277 15.23 13.39 7.94
N LEU A 278 16.25 12.55 7.83
CA LEU A 278 16.42 11.36 8.67
C LEU A 278 16.50 11.73 10.15
N LYS A 279 17.25 12.78 10.49
CA LYS A 279 17.37 13.28 11.86
C LYS A 279 16.03 13.79 12.40
N LEU A 280 15.25 14.50 11.58
CA LEU A 280 13.89 14.91 11.91
C LEU A 280 12.99 13.68 12.11
N PHE A 281 13.04 12.71 11.20
CA PHE A 281 12.23 11.49 11.21
C PHE A 281 12.39 10.66 12.49
N VAL A 282 13.64 10.45 12.93
CA VAL A 282 13.93 9.70 14.18
C VAL A 282 13.88 10.57 15.44
N GLY A 283 13.75 11.89 15.28
CA GLY A 283 13.80 12.90 16.34
C GLY A 283 12.53 13.74 16.39
N LYS A 284 12.65 15.03 16.02
CA LYS A 284 11.59 16.05 16.17
C LYS A 284 10.26 15.63 15.55
N ALA A 285 10.27 15.13 14.31
CA ALA A 285 9.06 14.74 13.59
C ALA A 285 8.44 13.44 14.14
N GLY A 286 9.24 12.59 14.81
CA GLY A 286 8.73 11.42 15.53
C GLY A 286 8.04 10.37 14.65
N CYS A 287 8.21 10.41 13.33
CA CYS A 287 7.60 9.47 12.39
C CYS A 287 8.00 8.01 12.68
N ILE A 288 9.20 7.82 13.23
CA ILE A 288 9.71 6.50 13.66
C ILE A 288 8.81 5.83 14.70
N ARG A 289 7.86 6.50 15.37
CA ARG A 289 7.02 5.82 16.39
C ARG A 289 6.10 4.75 15.81
N CYS A 290 5.65 4.94 14.57
CA CYS A 290 4.84 3.95 13.84
C CYS A 290 5.63 3.35 12.67
N HIS A 291 6.50 4.13 12.04
CA HIS A 291 7.34 3.66 10.93
C HIS A 291 8.68 3.13 11.46
N VAL A 292 8.62 2.01 12.17
CA VAL A 292 9.76 1.33 12.79
C VAL A 292 10.30 0.17 11.95
N GLY A 293 11.47 -0.30 12.33
CA GLY A 293 12.03 -1.53 11.83
C GLY A 293 12.47 -1.45 10.36
N PRO A 294 13.03 -2.54 9.83
CA PRO A 294 13.58 -2.50 8.50
C PRO A 294 12.59 -2.25 7.38
N ASN A 295 11.31 -2.60 7.55
CA ASN A 295 10.26 -2.32 6.57
C ASN A 295 9.53 -0.99 6.84
N PHE A 296 10.02 -0.12 7.73
CA PHE A 296 9.41 1.19 8.03
C PHE A 296 7.90 1.11 8.34
N SER A 297 7.50 0.11 9.11
CA SER A 297 6.13 -0.11 9.57
C SER A 297 6.16 -0.94 10.86
N ASP A 298 5.26 -0.60 11.78
CA ASP A 298 4.98 -1.37 13.00
C ASP A 298 3.92 -2.47 12.77
N ASP A 299 3.42 -2.61 11.55
CA ASP A 299 2.34 -3.53 11.15
C ASP A 299 1.06 -3.40 11.98
N SER A 300 0.91 -2.29 12.69
CA SER A 300 -0.20 -1.99 13.58
C SER A 300 -1.22 -1.10 12.88
N PHE A 301 -2.36 -0.89 13.54
CA PHE A 301 -3.48 -0.14 13.00
C PHE A 301 -3.66 1.14 13.81
N HIS A 302 -3.74 2.27 13.12
CA HIS A 302 -3.80 3.58 13.73
C HIS A 302 -4.85 4.45 13.06
N ASN A 303 -5.55 5.28 13.83
CA ASN A 303 -6.47 6.27 13.29
C ASN A 303 -5.81 7.65 13.26
N LEU A 304 -5.45 8.09 12.05
CA LEU A 304 -4.83 9.40 11.82
C LEU A 304 -5.84 10.55 11.94
N GLY A 305 -7.14 10.27 11.90
CA GLY A 305 -8.17 11.29 11.85
C GLY A 305 -8.17 12.08 10.54
N LEU A 306 -8.03 11.38 9.41
CA LEU A 306 -8.18 11.97 8.08
C LEU A 306 -9.62 12.45 7.88
N GLY A 307 -9.76 13.65 7.33
CA GLY A 307 -11.02 14.33 7.09
C GLY A 307 -11.78 13.80 5.87
N PRO A 308 -13.05 14.18 5.72
CA PRO A 308 -13.88 13.78 4.58
C PRO A 308 -13.25 14.14 3.24
N ARG A 309 -13.60 13.34 2.22
CA ARG A 309 -13.44 13.65 0.81
C ARG A 309 -14.73 13.29 0.08
N ASP A 310 -15.15 14.11 -0.88
CA ASP A 310 -16.43 13.92 -1.58
C ASP A 310 -16.49 12.63 -2.42
N TRP A 311 -15.33 12.05 -2.73
CA TRP A 311 -15.21 10.78 -3.47
C TRP A 311 -15.06 9.54 -2.58
N LEU A 312 -15.05 9.70 -1.25
CA LEU A 312 -14.97 8.58 -0.31
C LEU A 312 -16.32 8.35 0.37
N GLU A 313 -16.62 7.08 0.63
CA GLU A 313 -17.80 6.70 1.40
C GLU A 313 -17.74 7.30 2.82
N PRO A 314 -18.83 7.92 3.30
CA PRO A 314 -18.89 8.40 4.67
C PRO A 314 -18.71 7.26 5.69
N ALA A 315 -17.98 7.54 6.77
CA ALA A 315 -17.90 6.70 7.96
C ALA A 315 -17.43 5.26 7.70
N ASN A 316 -16.18 5.11 7.26
CA ASN A 316 -15.59 3.79 7.11
C ASN A 316 -15.10 3.19 8.45
N PRO A 317 -15.59 2.02 8.88
CA PRO A 317 -15.21 1.42 10.16
C PRO A 317 -13.74 0.99 10.25
N GLY A 318 -13.02 0.86 9.13
CA GLY A 318 -11.61 0.46 9.13
C GLY A 318 -11.39 -0.91 9.79
N ARG A 319 -10.34 -1.00 10.60
CA ARG A 319 -9.94 -2.23 11.32
C ARG A 319 -11.10 -2.88 12.07
N TYR A 320 -12.01 -2.10 12.63
CA TYR A 320 -13.19 -2.63 13.32
C TYR A 320 -13.95 -3.65 12.48
N LYS A 321 -14.29 -3.32 11.22
CA LYS A 321 -14.96 -4.27 10.32
C LYS A 321 -13.99 -5.35 9.83
N GLY A 322 -12.73 -4.99 9.57
CA GLY A 322 -11.69 -5.93 9.13
C GLY A 322 -11.50 -7.13 10.07
N VAL A 323 -11.55 -6.92 11.39
CA VAL A 323 -11.44 -8.00 12.40
C VAL A 323 -12.61 -9.00 12.30
N GLN A 324 -13.82 -8.56 11.97
CA GLN A 324 -14.95 -9.47 11.78
C GLN A 324 -14.79 -10.28 10.49
N GLN A 325 -14.40 -9.60 9.40
CA GLN A 325 -14.27 -10.20 8.08
C GLN A 325 -13.20 -11.29 8.06
N ILE A 326 -12.02 -11.03 8.63
CA ILE A 326 -10.96 -12.04 8.67
C ILE A 326 -11.37 -13.30 9.43
N LYS A 327 -12.12 -13.16 10.52
CA LYS A 327 -12.60 -14.30 11.32
C LYS A 327 -13.65 -15.14 10.58
N GLN A 328 -14.41 -14.54 9.69
CA GLN A 328 -15.44 -15.21 8.89
C GLN A 328 -14.88 -15.79 7.58
N ASN A 329 -13.69 -15.36 7.16
CA ASN A 329 -13.07 -15.81 5.93
C ASN A 329 -12.55 -17.25 6.05
N ILE A 330 -13.11 -18.17 5.27
CA ILE A 330 -12.69 -19.58 5.23
C ILE A 330 -11.26 -19.80 4.70
N PHE A 331 -10.69 -18.78 4.06
CA PHE A 331 -9.33 -18.76 3.52
C PHE A 331 -8.31 -18.10 4.46
N ASN A 332 -8.68 -17.76 5.70
CA ASN A 332 -7.70 -17.25 6.67
C ASN A 332 -6.67 -18.34 7.09
N SER A 333 -5.65 -17.95 7.83
CA SER A 333 -4.56 -18.84 8.30
C SER A 333 -5.02 -20.04 9.16
N ALA A 334 -6.19 -19.97 9.81
CA ALA A 334 -6.77 -21.09 10.57
C ALA A 334 -7.75 -21.95 9.72
N GLY A 335 -8.08 -21.48 8.52
CA GLY A 335 -9.03 -22.08 7.59
C GLY A 335 -8.56 -23.42 7.02
N VAL A 336 -9.49 -24.15 6.40
CA VAL A 336 -9.22 -25.51 5.88
C VAL A 336 -8.32 -25.54 4.64
N TYR A 337 -8.09 -24.38 4.01
CA TYR A 337 -7.25 -24.22 2.82
C TYR A 337 -5.84 -23.71 3.15
N SER A 338 -5.56 -23.37 4.42
CA SER A 338 -4.20 -23.07 4.89
C SER A 338 -3.38 -24.36 4.97
N ASP A 339 -2.12 -24.30 4.54
CA ASP A 339 -1.18 -25.44 4.65
C ASP A 339 -0.64 -25.65 6.08
N SER A 340 -0.89 -24.69 6.98
CA SER A 340 -0.55 -24.78 8.41
C SER A 340 -1.67 -24.16 9.24
N ARG A 341 -2.58 -25.00 9.74
CA ARG A 341 -3.82 -24.57 10.43
C ARG A 341 -3.63 -24.27 11.91
N ASP A 342 -2.58 -24.80 12.50
CA ASP A 342 -2.19 -24.65 13.91
C ASP A 342 -0.86 -23.88 14.07
N GLY A 343 -0.44 -23.23 12.99
CA GLY A 343 0.75 -22.39 12.91
C GLY A 343 0.71 -21.16 13.82
N LYS A 344 1.80 -20.40 13.80
CA LYS A 344 1.94 -19.15 14.55
C LYS A 344 0.90 -18.11 14.12
N LYS A 345 0.65 -17.94 12.82
CA LYS A 345 -0.35 -16.98 12.29
C LYS A 345 -1.76 -17.32 12.76
N SER A 346 -2.13 -18.60 12.72
CA SER A 346 -3.46 -19.08 13.17
C SER A 346 -3.69 -18.78 14.66
N LYS A 347 -2.63 -18.85 15.48
CA LYS A 347 -2.70 -18.46 16.91
C LYS A 347 -2.93 -16.95 17.08
N TRP A 348 -2.31 -16.10 16.27
CA TRP A 348 -2.56 -14.66 16.31
C TRP A 348 -4.02 -14.34 15.98
N LEU A 349 -4.58 -15.00 14.97
CA LEU A 349 -5.99 -14.84 14.60
C LEU A 349 -6.94 -15.24 15.74
N TYR A 350 -6.62 -16.29 16.50
CA TYR A 350 -7.42 -16.72 17.65
C TYR A 350 -7.52 -15.64 18.74
N TYR A 351 -6.41 -14.94 19.02
CA TYR A 351 -6.33 -13.87 20.01
C TYR A 351 -6.69 -12.48 19.46
N LEU A 352 -7.04 -12.38 18.18
CA LEU A 352 -7.51 -11.13 17.61
C LEU A 352 -8.90 -10.82 18.17
N HIS A 353 -9.07 -9.68 18.84
CA HIS A 353 -10.37 -9.26 19.36
C HIS A 353 -10.77 -7.93 18.74
N GLN A 354 -12.05 -7.80 18.41
CA GLN A 354 -12.61 -6.55 17.95
C GLN A 354 -12.86 -5.65 19.17
N THR A 355 -12.41 -4.42 19.13
CA THR A 355 -12.59 -3.43 20.21
C THR A 355 -13.19 -2.13 19.67
N SER A 356 -13.73 -1.27 20.54
CA SER A 356 -14.22 0.05 20.11
C SER A 356 -13.11 0.93 19.52
N GLU A 357 -11.86 0.74 19.96
CA GLU A 357 -10.70 1.51 19.50
C GLU A 357 -10.35 1.23 18.03
N ASP A 358 -10.77 0.08 17.49
CA ASP A 358 -10.47 -0.31 16.11
C ASP A 358 -11.16 0.58 15.05
N HIS A 359 -12.08 1.46 15.46
CA HIS A 359 -12.86 2.30 14.54
C HIS A 359 -11.98 3.32 13.82
N GLY A 360 -12.01 3.27 12.49
CA GLY A 360 -11.27 4.18 11.62
C GLY A 360 -9.77 3.96 11.59
N GLN A 361 -9.28 2.91 12.27
CA GLN A 361 -7.87 2.56 12.20
C GLN A 361 -7.53 1.88 10.87
N PHE A 362 -6.38 2.23 10.32
CA PHE A 362 -5.80 1.62 9.12
C PHE A 362 -4.36 1.20 9.40
N LYS A 363 -3.91 0.16 8.69
CA LYS A 363 -2.57 -0.39 8.82
C LYS A 363 -1.53 0.68 8.49
N THR A 364 -0.47 0.78 9.28
CA THR A 364 0.73 1.54 8.91
C THR A 364 1.34 0.96 7.62
N PRO A 365 1.31 1.67 6.48
CA PRO A 365 1.98 1.18 5.28
C PRO A 365 3.50 1.25 5.45
N THR A 366 4.25 0.41 4.74
CA THR A 366 5.70 0.58 4.60
C THR A 366 6.00 1.93 3.93
N LEU A 367 7.09 2.59 4.35
CA LEU A 367 7.62 3.76 3.65
C LEU A 367 8.70 3.40 2.61
N ARG A 368 9.09 2.12 2.50
CA ARG A 368 9.97 1.72 1.41
C ARG A 368 9.30 1.97 0.07
N ASN A 369 10.04 2.53 -0.87
CA ASN A 369 9.57 2.86 -2.22
C ASN A 369 8.39 3.84 -2.28
N ILE A 370 8.12 4.58 -1.19
CA ILE A 370 6.96 5.49 -1.09
C ILE A 370 6.97 6.58 -2.18
N ALA A 371 8.14 6.96 -2.69
CA ALA A 371 8.25 7.94 -3.77
C ALA A 371 7.70 7.44 -5.12
N LEU A 372 7.50 6.13 -5.30
CA LEU A 372 6.98 5.53 -6.52
C LEU A 372 5.45 5.42 -6.53
N THR A 373 4.79 5.66 -5.39
CA THR A 373 3.40 5.24 -5.18
C THR A 373 2.41 6.37 -4.86
N PRO A 374 2.50 7.59 -5.46
CA PRO A 374 1.45 8.58 -5.29
C PRO A 374 0.13 8.12 -5.96
N PRO A 375 -1.04 8.63 -5.55
CA PRO A 375 -1.27 9.47 -4.37
C PRO A 375 -1.19 8.68 -3.06
N TYR A 376 -1.33 9.36 -1.93
CA TYR A 376 -1.04 8.81 -0.60
C TYR A 376 -2.28 8.68 0.28
N MET A 377 -2.14 7.86 1.33
CA MET A 377 -3.19 7.44 2.26
C MET A 377 -4.21 6.47 1.65
N HIS A 378 -4.97 5.81 2.52
CA HIS A 378 -5.92 4.76 2.15
C HIS A 378 -6.98 5.18 1.13
N GLY A 379 -7.30 6.48 1.04
CA GLY A 379 -8.28 7.03 0.09
C GLY A 379 -7.71 8.00 -0.94
N GLY A 380 -6.39 8.03 -1.14
CA GLY A 380 -5.74 8.97 -2.07
C GLY A 380 -5.98 10.43 -1.66
N HIS A 381 -5.71 10.75 -0.39
CA HIS A 381 -6.03 12.06 0.21
C HIS A 381 -5.08 13.17 -0.22
N PHE A 382 -3.85 12.80 -0.56
CA PHE A 382 -2.74 13.71 -0.85
C PHE A 382 -2.04 13.28 -2.13
N GLU A 383 -1.72 14.21 -3.01
CA GLU A 383 -1.04 13.97 -4.27
C GLU A 383 0.48 13.93 -4.09
N THR A 384 1.00 14.58 -3.06
CA THR A 384 2.45 14.72 -2.82
C THR A 384 2.87 14.28 -1.41
N LEU A 385 4.11 13.81 -1.27
CA LEU A 385 4.70 13.55 0.05
C LEU A 385 4.76 14.82 0.91
N LYS A 386 4.88 15.99 0.28
CA LYS A 386 4.87 17.27 0.98
C LYS A 386 3.54 17.50 1.69
N GLU A 387 2.43 17.26 1.01
CA GLU A 387 1.09 17.35 1.61
C GLU A 387 0.90 16.34 2.76
N VAL A 388 1.46 15.12 2.63
CA VAL A 388 1.46 14.13 3.71
C VAL A 388 2.20 14.65 4.94
N VAL A 389 3.44 15.13 4.77
CA VAL A 389 4.25 15.64 5.88
C VAL A 389 3.60 16.87 6.50
N HIS A 390 3.03 17.75 5.67
CA HIS A 390 2.31 18.93 6.12
C HIS A 390 1.06 18.58 6.95
N PHE A 391 0.31 17.55 6.55
CA PHE A 391 -0.80 17.03 7.35
C PHE A 391 -0.35 16.62 8.75
N TYR A 392 0.76 15.88 8.89
CA TYR A 392 1.30 15.53 10.21
C TYR A 392 1.85 16.75 10.97
N SER A 393 2.38 17.75 10.25
CA SER A 393 2.88 18.99 10.86
C SER A 393 1.77 19.77 11.58
N LEU A 394 0.56 19.78 11.02
CA LEU A 394 -0.58 20.56 11.52
C LEU A 394 -1.64 19.75 12.29
N LEU A 395 -1.95 18.52 11.83
CA LEU A 395 -3.05 17.68 12.30
C LEU A 395 -4.40 18.42 12.43
N ASN A 396 -4.71 19.28 11.46
CA ASN A 396 -5.86 20.19 11.50
C ASN A 396 -7.15 19.64 10.87
N GLU A 397 -7.15 18.39 10.38
CA GLU A 397 -8.37 17.75 9.85
C GLU A 397 -9.27 17.21 10.99
N GLN A 398 -10.57 17.10 10.73
CA GLN A 398 -11.54 16.57 11.67
C GLN A 398 -11.63 15.04 11.58
N VAL A 399 -11.55 14.37 12.74
CA VAL A 399 -11.78 12.92 12.85
C VAL A 399 -13.22 12.59 12.47
N GLN A 400 -13.41 11.68 11.51
CA GLN A 400 -14.74 11.27 11.06
C GLN A 400 -15.38 10.19 11.92
N ILE A 401 -14.57 9.23 12.38
CA ILE A 401 -15.02 8.02 13.06
C ILE A 401 -13.97 7.59 14.08
N GLY A 402 -14.40 7.07 15.22
CA GLY A 402 -13.51 6.65 16.30
C GLY A 402 -12.80 7.84 16.95
N HIS A 403 -11.49 7.70 17.16
CA HIS A 403 -10.62 8.69 17.78
C HIS A 403 -9.42 9.00 16.87
N ARG A 404 -8.61 10.00 17.21
CA ARG A 404 -7.25 10.13 16.64
C ARG A 404 -6.28 9.59 17.66
N GLU A 405 -5.26 8.85 17.23
CA GLU A 405 -4.24 8.32 18.14
C GLU A 405 -3.64 9.44 19.02
N ASP A 406 -3.64 9.25 20.34
CA ASP A 406 -3.20 10.27 21.32
C ASP A 406 -1.72 10.67 21.14
N MET A 407 -0.91 9.78 20.57
CA MET A 407 0.49 10.03 20.28
C MET A 407 0.71 11.00 19.11
N LEU A 408 -0.32 11.25 18.29
CA LEU A 408 -0.26 12.20 17.18
C LEU A 408 -0.53 13.61 17.69
N ILE A 409 0.54 14.40 17.79
CA ILE A 409 0.51 15.83 18.13
C ILE A 409 1.07 16.66 16.95
N PRO A 410 0.61 17.91 16.74
CA PRO A 410 1.16 18.76 15.69
C PRO A 410 2.68 18.89 15.84
N LEU A 411 3.41 18.62 14.76
CA LEU A 411 4.88 18.58 14.79
C LEU A 411 5.51 19.98 14.70
N GLY A 412 4.79 20.97 14.15
CA GLY A 412 5.30 22.33 13.98
C GLY A 412 6.60 22.38 13.17
N LEU A 413 6.63 21.64 12.05
CA LEU A 413 7.74 21.68 11.11
C LEU A 413 7.65 22.97 10.28
N THR A 414 8.80 23.58 10.03
CA THR A 414 8.91 24.65 9.02
C THR A 414 8.87 24.05 7.62
N ASP A 415 8.56 24.87 6.60
CA ASP A 415 8.57 24.41 5.20
C ASP A 415 9.89 23.72 4.81
N ALA A 416 11.03 24.25 5.25
CA ALA A 416 12.34 23.65 4.98
C ALA A 416 12.52 22.28 5.68
N GLU A 417 12.05 22.13 6.92
CA GLU A 417 12.09 20.85 7.63
C GLU A 417 11.17 19.82 6.96
N GLU A 418 10.01 20.23 6.47
CA GLU A 418 9.12 19.35 5.71
C GLU A 418 9.78 18.89 4.40
N ASP A 419 10.52 19.77 3.71
CA ASP A 419 11.27 19.40 2.50
C ASP A 419 12.42 18.42 2.81
N ASP A 420 13.14 18.63 3.91
CA ASP A 420 14.19 17.72 4.37
C ASP A 420 13.60 16.32 4.65
N VAL A 421 12.46 16.22 5.34
CA VAL A 421 11.76 14.93 5.56
C VAL A 421 11.36 14.29 4.22
N VAL A 422 10.82 15.06 3.27
CA VAL A 422 10.49 14.53 1.94
C VAL A 422 11.73 14.01 1.20
N ALA A 423 12.87 14.70 1.31
CA ALA A 423 14.13 14.24 0.74
C ALA A 423 14.57 12.90 1.34
N PHE A 424 14.41 12.73 2.66
CA PHE A 424 14.65 11.44 3.31
C PHE A 424 13.71 10.35 2.81
N LEU A 425 12.40 10.59 2.73
CA LEU A 425 11.44 9.59 2.23
C LEU A 425 11.75 9.12 0.81
N LYS A 426 12.23 10.03 -0.06
CA LYS A 426 12.67 9.67 -1.42
C LYS A 426 13.88 8.73 -1.43
N SER A 427 14.76 8.85 -0.44
CA SER A 427 15.93 7.98 -0.28
C SER A 427 15.60 6.53 0.11
N LEU A 428 14.33 6.22 0.40
CA LEU A 428 13.84 4.88 0.73
C LEU A 428 13.44 4.06 -0.51
N THR A 429 13.70 4.58 -1.71
CA THR A 429 13.46 3.86 -2.97
C THR A 429 14.66 2.97 -3.27
N GLY A 430 14.42 1.66 -3.28
CA GLY A 430 15.45 0.64 -3.54
C GLY A 430 15.88 0.57 -5.01
N GLU A 431 16.81 -0.32 -5.30
CA GLU A 431 17.17 -0.65 -6.68
C GLU A 431 15.97 -1.24 -7.45
N PRO A 432 15.77 -0.91 -8.73
CA PRO A 432 14.65 -1.43 -9.50
C PRO A 432 14.59 -2.96 -9.48
N LEU A 433 13.37 -3.51 -9.47
CA LEU A 433 13.16 -4.94 -9.63
C LEU A 433 13.76 -5.43 -10.95
N ALA A 434 14.13 -6.71 -10.98
CA ALA A 434 14.57 -7.36 -12.20
C ALA A 434 13.46 -7.27 -13.28
N PRO A 435 13.79 -6.89 -14.54
CA PRO A 435 12.80 -6.65 -15.58
C PRO A 435 11.83 -7.81 -15.82
N GLU A 436 12.30 -9.04 -15.66
CA GLU A 436 11.49 -10.24 -15.81
C GLU A 436 10.33 -10.29 -14.83
N LEU A 437 10.45 -9.71 -13.62
CA LEU A 437 9.36 -9.65 -12.63
C LEU A 437 8.33 -8.58 -12.95
N MET A 438 8.56 -7.71 -13.93
CA MET A 438 7.68 -6.59 -14.27
C MET A 438 6.80 -6.87 -15.49
N HIS A 439 6.92 -8.05 -16.10
CA HIS A 439 6.25 -8.41 -17.34
C HIS A 439 5.66 -9.82 -17.29
N PRO A 440 4.61 -10.13 -18.07
CA PRO A 440 4.10 -11.49 -18.16
C PRO A 440 5.17 -12.42 -18.74
N PRO A 441 5.40 -13.61 -18.15
CA PRO A 441 6.18 -14.63 -18.81
C PRO A 441 5.45 -15.14 -20.06
N ALA A 442 6.20 -15.72 -21.00
CA ALA A 442 5.65 -16.27 -22.24
C ALA A 442 4.71 -17.47 -22.03
N THR A 443 4.86 -18.20 -20.92
CA THR A 443 4.07 -19.39 -20.58
C THR A 443 3.95 -19.53 -19.06
N PRO A 444 2.84 -20.06 -18.52
CA PRO A 444 2.71 -20.40 -17.10
C PRO A 444 3.52 -21.64 -16.70
N VAL A 445 4.01 -22.44 -17.66
CA VAL A 445 4.74 -23.68 -17.39
C VAL A 445 6.22 -23.38 -17.17
N ALA A 446 6.70 -23.54 -15.93
CA ALA A 446 8.11 -23.42 -15.63
C ALA A 446 8.92 -24.59 -16.22
N THR A 447 10.05 -24.28 -16.86
CA THR A 447 11.05 -25.30 -17.18
C THR A 447 11.74 -25.73 -15.89
N SER A 448 12.10 -27.01 -15.76
CA SER A 448 12.62 -27.61 -14.51
C SER A 448 14.02 -27.11 -14.08
N ALA A 449 14.46 -25.94 -14.53
CA ALA A 449 15.84 -25.47 -14.40
C ALA A 449 16.00 -23.95 -14.16
N ALA A 450 14.96 -23.24 -13.71
CA ALA A 450 15.16 -21.88 -13.20
C ALA A 450 15.65 -21.97 -11.74
N THR A 451 16.97 -22.11 -11.57
CA THR A 451 17.64 -21.82 -10.30
C THR A 451 17.34 -20.39 -9.89
N ASN A 452 17.15 -20.17 -8.59
CA ASN A 452 16.82 -18.88 -8.03
C ASN A 452 17.91 -17.85 -8.43
N PRO A 453 17.57 -16.65 -8.94
CA PRO A 453 18.58 -15.62 -9.28
C PRO A 453 19.34 -15.05 -8.07
N GLN A 454 19.11 -15.58 -6.86
CA GLN A 454 19.66 -15.10 -5.60
C GLN A 454 20.47 -16.15 -4.83
N ASP A 455 20.87 -17.25 -5.49
CA ASP A 455 21.95 -18.12 -4.97
C ASP A 455 23.34 -17.59 -5.37
#